data_AF-A0A961PL27-F1
#
_entry.id   AF-A0A961PL27-F1
#
_cell.length_a   1.000
_cell.length_b   1.000
_cell.length_c   1.000
_cell.angle_alpha   90.00
_cell.angle_beta   90.00
_cell.angle_gamma   90.00
#
_symmetry.space_group_name_H-M   'P 1'
#
loop_
_entity.id
_entity.type
_entity.pdbx_description
1 polymer ?
#
loop_
_entity_poly.entity_id
_entity_poly.type
_entity_poly.pdbx_seq_one_letter_code
_entity_poly.pdbx_strand_id
1 'polypeptide(L)'
;MLRPVLKPGLKAAVLAVAMTLGAVNTPIAPAAAGTLAENNEAMFALMQKARGVSAGEIAKIREIFNRSGRAGQGNPAVTQHPMTPAQAQAKLPQNAYEYYRNAQFERICGERYMAPLYDPATQRPEDATVCVDMFEYPNVPLAYPVTWITAREAAETCWAEGKRMGDAHEWEGAAAGALLAPDYRFDIGNPQGMRSAHNAKWGPSK
;
A
#
# COMPACT_ATOMS: atom_id res chain seq x y z
N MET A 1 -2.67 -0.29 -4.97
CA MET A 1 -4.01 0.19 -5.43
C MET A 1 -3.83 1.50 -6.17
N LEU A 2 -4.79 1.92 -7.00
CA LEU A 2 -4.70 3.11 -7.85
C LEU A 2 -5.79 4.14 -7.61
N ARG A 3 -5.46 5.43 -7.76
CA ARG A 3 -6.40 6.55 -7.66
C ARG A 3 -6.23 7.53 -8.83
N PRO A 4 -7.32 8.05 -9.43
CA PRO A 4 -7.24 9.16 -10.38
C PRO A 4 -6.85 10.47 -9.67
N VAL A 5 -6.13 11.35 -10.37
CA VAL A 5 -5.70 12.65 -9.84
C VAL A 5 -6.91 13.61 -9.70
N LEU A 6 -7.20 14.07 -8.47
CA LEU A 6 -8.20 15.11 -8.17
C LEU A 6 -7.52 16.37 -7.63
N LYS A 7 -7.98 17.56 -8.05
CA LYS A 7 -7.48 18.86 -7.60
C LYS A 7 -7.90 19.14 -6.14
N PRO A 8 -6.98 19.53 -5.24
CA PRO A 8 -7.25 19.59 -3.80
C PRO A 8 -7.88 20.91 -3.33
N GLY A 9 -8.81 20.79 -2.38
CA GLY A 9 -9.28 21.86 -1.48
C GLY A 9 -8.70 21.68 -0.08
N LEU A 10 -8.19 22.77 0.50
CA LEU A 10 -7.39 22.80 1.73
C LEU A 10 -8.28 22.83 3.00
N LYS A 11 -8.02 21.96 3.99
CA LYS A 11 -8.36 22.23 5.40
C LYS A 11 -7.32 21.63 6.35
N ALA A 12 -6.90 22.44 7.32
CA ALA A 12 -6.03 22.10 8.43
C ALA A 12 -6.80 22.21 9.76
N ALA A 13 -6.42 21.41 10.76
CA ALA A 13 -6.36 21.82 12.17
C ALA A 13 -5.68 20.73 13.03
N VAL A 14 -4.92 21.21 14.01
CA VAL A 14 -4.13 20.49 15.02
C VAL A 14 -4.94 20.42 16.33
N LEU A 15 -4.79 19.36 17.13
CA LEU A 15 -4.81 19.50 18.59
C LEU A 15 -4.03 18.38 19.30
N ALA A 16 -3.19 18.76 20.25
CA ALA A 16 -2.45 17.90 21.16
C ALA A 16 -3.19 17.71 22.48
N VAL A 17 -3.05 16.52 23.10
CA VAL A 17 -3.38 16.29 24.51
C VAL A 17 -2.27 15.45 25.13
N ALA A 18 -1.72 15.95 26.23
CA ALA A 18 -0.80 15.24 27.11
C ALA A 18 -1.59 14.45 28.17
N MET A 19 -1.15 13.25 28.50
CA MET A 19 -1.58 12.53 29.70
C MET A 19 -0.39 11.83 30.36
N THR A 20 -0.25 12.08 31.64
CA THR A 20 0.67 11.43 32.59
C THR A 20 0.05 10.13 33.10
N LEU A 21 0.83 9.05 33.20
CA LEU A 21 0.44 7.86 33.96
C LEU A 21 1.61 7.30 34.78
N GLY A 22 1.33 7.09 36.07
CA GLY A 22 2.20 6.42 37.03
C GLY A 22 2.29 4.91 36.81
N ALA A 23 3.44 4.35 37.19
CA ALA A 23 3.76 2.94 37.02
C ALA A 23 3.16 2.10 38.15
N VAL A 24 2.35 1.11 37.78
CA VAL A 24 1.87 0.04 38.66
C VAL A 24 2.63 -1.23 38.26
N ASN A 25 3.40 -1.81 39.18
CA ASN A 25 4.15 -3.04 38.96
C ASN A 25 3.23 -4.26 39.16
N THR A 26 2.70 -4.81 38.07
CA THR A 26 2.03 -6.12 38.05
C THR A 26 2.90 -7.16 37.33
N PRO A 27 3.02 -8.40 37.85
CA PRO A 27 3.77 -9.46 37.19
C PRO A 27 3.12 -9.85 35.86
N ILE A 28 3.91 -9.81 34.79
CA ILE A 28 3.48 -10.05 33.41
C ILE A 28 3.44 -11.57 33.19
N ALA A 29 2.24 -12.15 33.15
CA ALA A 29 2.03 -13.45 32.53
C ALA A 29 2.37 -13.34 31.03
N PRO A 30 2.95 -14.38 30.38
CA PRO A 30 3.23 -14.35 28.96
C PRO A 30 1.93 -14.02 28.21
N ALA A 31 1.91 -12.88 27.53
CA ALA A 31 0.74 -12.44 26.78
C ALA A 31 0.40 -13.49 25.73
N ALA A 32 -0.82 -14.01 25.75
CA ALA A 32 -1.31 -14.86 24.67
C ALA A 32 -1.14 -14.10 23.35
N ALA A 33 -0.64 -14.80 22.32
CA ALA A 33 -0.54 -14.21 20.99
C ALA A 33 -1.94 -13.71 20.56
N GLY A 34 -2.01 -12.47 20.08
CA GLY A 34 -3.28 -11.88 19.66
C GLY A 34 -3.96 -12.68 18.55
N THR A 35 -5.27 -12.54 18.44
CA THR A 35 -6.07 -13.12 17.37
C THR A 35 -5.82 -12.41 16.04
N LEU A 36 -6.19 -13.06 14.93
CA LEU A 36 -6.18 -12.42 13.61
C LEU A 36 -7.06 -11.14 13.58
N ALA A 37 -8.20 -11.16 14.27
CA ALA A 37 -9.10 -10.01 14.35
C ALA A 37 -8.45 -8.83 15.08
N GLU A 38 -7.80 -9.06 16.22
CA GLU A 38 -7.06 -8.01 16.94
C GLU A 38 -5.89 -7.46 16.12
N ASN A 39 -5.20 -8.33 15.38
CA ASN A 39 -4.14 -7.92 14.46
C ASN A 39 -4.69 -7.02 13.33
N ASN A 40 -5.85 -7.38 12.77
CA ASN A 40 -6.52 -6.57 11.76
C ASN A 40 -6.97 -5.22 12.30
N GLU A 41 -7.51 -5.15 13.53
CA GLU A 41 -7.87 -3.86 14.15
C GLU A 41 -6.65 -2.98 14.41
N ALA A 42 -5.51 -3.56 14.80
CA ALA A 42 -4.27 -2.81 14.94
C ALA A 42 -3.80 -2.23 13.59
N MET A 43 -3.92 -3.00 12.50
CA MET A 43 -3.66 -2.53 11.14
C MET A 43 -4.62 -1.41 10.73
N PHE A 44 -5.92 -1.52 11.03
CA PHE A 44 -6.90 -0.48 10.71
C PHE A 44 -6.61 0.81 11.47
N ALA A 45 -6.32 0.74 12.77
CA ALA A 45 -5.91 1.90 13.56
C ALA A 45 -4.65 2.56 12.97
N LEU A 46 -3.71 1.75 12.48
CA LEU A 46 -2.51 2.22 11.82
C LEU A 46 -2.82 2.94 10.50
N MET A 47 -3.74 2.42 9.68
CA MET A 47 -4.20 3.08 8.45
C MET A 47 -4.78 4.47 8.74
N GLN A 48 -5.63 4.59 9.76
CA GLN A 48 -6.19 5.88 10.16
C GLN A 48 -5.08 6.85 10.62
N LYS A 49 -4.17 6.38 11.47
CA LYS A 49 -3.09 7.20 12.03
C LYS A 49 -2.10 7.68 10.97
N ALA A 50 -1.63 6.77 10.11
CA ALA A 50 -0.55 7.05 9.17
C ALA A 50 -1.03 7.76 7.90
N ARG A 51 -2.18 7.33 7.36
CA ARG A 51 -2.71 7.79 6.06
C ARG A 51 -3.93 8.69 6.18
N GLY A 52 -4.63 8.69 7.31
CA GLY A 52 -5.88 9.43 7.48
C GLY A 52 -7.11 8.74 6.89
N VAL A 53 -7.07 7.41 6.70
CA VAL A 53 -8.24 6.64 6.23
C VAL A 53 -9.43 6.89 7.16
N SER A 54 -10.58 7.21 6.60
CA SER A 54 -11.75 7.59 7.38
C SER A 54 -12.38 6.39 8.09
N ALA A 55 -13.13 6.67 9.17
CA ALA A 55 -13.86 5.62 9.88
C ALA A 55 -14.87 4.88 8.99
N GLY A 56 -15.47 5.57 8.01
CA GLY A 56 -16.40 4.96 7.05
C GLY A 56 -15.72 4.01 6.07
N GLU A 57 -14.53 4.36 5.58
CA GLU A 57 -13.72 3.46 4.74
C GLU A 57 -13.26 2.24 5.54
N ILE A 58 -12.76 2.44 6.77
CA ILE A 58 -12.38 1.34 7.67
C ILE A 58 -13.56 0.42 7.96
N ALA A 59 -14.77 0.94 8.17
CA ALA A 59 -15.95 0.10 8.41
C ALA A 59 -16.24 -0.84 7.23
N LYS A 60 -16.14 -0.35 5.99
CA LYS A 60 -16.32 -1.17 4.78
C LYS A 60 -15.21 -2.22 4.63
N ILE A 61 -13.95 -1.83 4.87
CA ILE A 61 -12.81 -2.75 4.84
C ILE A 61 -12.97 -3.84 5.89
N ARG A 62 -13.36 -3.47 7.11
CA ARG A 62 -13.61 -4.40 8.21
C ARG A 62 -14.68 -5.43 7.85
N GLU A 63 -15.76 -5.03 7.19
CA GLU A 63 -16.80 -5.96 6.72
C GLU A 63 -16.23 -7.01 5.75
N ILE A 64 -15.38 -6.59 4.80
CA ILE A 64 -14.72 -7.48 3.85
C ILE A 64 -13.81 -8.47 4.59
N PHE A 65 -13.00 -8.00 5.54
CA PHE A 65 -12.07 -8.84 6.29
C PHE A 65 -12.81 -9.83 7.20
N ASN A 66 -13.90 -9.40 7.84
CA ASN A 66 -14.74 -10.27 8.66
C ASN A 66 -15.43 -11.35 7.82
N ARG A 67 -15.90 -11.01 6.62
CA ARG A 67 -16.50 -11.98 5.69
C ARG A 67 -15.46 -12.99 5.20
N SER A 68 -14.23 -12.54 4.94
CA SER A 68 -13.12 -13.41 4.54
C SER A 68 -12.73 -14.40 5.65
N GLY A 69 -12.64 -13.92 6.89
CA GLY A 69 -12.20 -14.68 8.06
C GLY A 69 -10.73 -15.11 8.04
N ARG A 70 -9.99 -14.81 6.96
CA ARG A 70 -8.58 -15.19 6.78
C ARG A 70 -7.69 -14.04 6.29
N ALA A 71 -8.27 -13.04 5.60
CA ALA A 71 -7.53 -11.86 5.17
C ALA A 71 -6.92 -11.12 6.37
N GLY A 72 -5.63 -10.77 6.25
CA GLY A 72 -4.89 -10.02 7.27
C GLY A 72 -3.39 -10.11 7.10
N GLN A 73 -2.64 -9.63 8.08
CA GLN A 73 -1.17 -9.65 8.07
C GLN A 73 -0.57 -10.99 8.52
N GLY A 74 -1.37 -12.06 8.48
CA GLY A 74 -1.04 -13.37 9.04
C GLY A 74 -1.62 -13.58 10.45
N ASN A 75 -1.76 -14.84 10.83
CA ASN A 75 -2.23 -15.23 12.16
C ASN A 75 -1.06 -15.09 13.16
N PRO A 76 -1.14 -14.19 14.16
CA PRO A 76 -0.03 -13.93 15.07
C PRO A 76 0.45 -15.16 15.87
N ALA A 77 -0.41 -16.19 16.01
CA ALA A 77 -0.04 -17.43 16.69
C ALA A 77 0.98 -18.29 15.92
N VAL A 78 1.10 -18.12 14.60
CA VAL A 78 1.92 -18.98 13.74
C VAL A 78 2.78 -18.22 12.73
N THR A 79 2.39 -16.99 12.38
CA THR A 79 3.14 -16.17 11.43
C THR A 79 4.41 -15.66 12.07
N GLN A 80 5.54 -15.95 11.43
CA GLN A 80 6.84 -15.40 11.79
C GLN A 80 7.27 -14.43 10.70
N HIS A 81 7.50 -13.19 11.10
CA HIS A 81 8.04 -12.18 10.20
C HIS A 81 9.55 -12.10 10.39
N PRO A 82 10.34 -12.02 9.30
CA PRO A 82 11.80 -11.98 9.39
C PRO A 82 12.34 -10.69 10.04
N MET A 83 11.53 -9.64 10.10
CA MET A 83 11.90 -8.35 10.69
C MET A 83 10.66 -7.65 11.24
N THR A 84 10.70 -7.22 12.50
CA THR A 84 9.61 -6.45 13.12
C THR A 84 9.55 -5.01 12.60
N PRO A 85 8.40 -4.31 12.69
CA PRO A 85 8.34 -2.89 12.33
C PRO A 85 9.32 -2.02 13.13
N ALA A 86 9.57 -2.35 14.40
CA ALA A 86 10.56 -1.65 15.23
C ALA A 86 12.00 -1.89 14.74
N GLN A 87 12.34 -3.13 14.35
CA GLN A 87 13.64 -3.44 13.76
C GLN A 87 13.82 -2.75 12.41
N ALA A 88 12.76 -2.68 11.59
CA ALA A 88 12.79 -1.98 10.31
C ALA A 88 12.95 -0.45 10.51
N GLN A 89 12.24 0.12 11.48
CA GLN A 89 12.36 1.53 11.86
C GLN A 89 13.78 1.89 12.32
N ALA A 90 14.45 1.00 13.06
CA ALA A 90 15.83 1.20 13.51
C ALA A 90 16.85 1.26 12.35
N LYS A 91 16.48 0.79 11.15
CA LYS A 91 17.32 0.89 9.94
C LYS A 91 17.15 2.21 9.19
N LEU A 92 16.16 3.03 9.55
CA LEU A 92 15.89 4.30 8.90
C LEU A 92 16.52 5.45 9.69
N PRO A 93 16.98 6.52 9.01
CA PRO A 93 17.63 7.65 9.68
C PRO A 93 16.65 8.50 10.50
N GLN A 94 15.35 8.32 10.31
CA GLN A 94 14.29 9.03 11.02
C GLN A 94 12.98 8.22 10.99
N ASN A 95 11.93 8.73 11.63
CA ASN A 95 10.61 8.11 11.65
C ASN A 95 10.10 7.79 10.23
N ALA A 96 9.65 6.55 9.99
CA ALA A 96 9.23 6.08 8.67
C ALA A 96 8.05 6.86 8.10
N TYR A 97 7.12 7.31 8.96
CA TYR A 97 5.94 8.07 8.54
C TYR A 97 6.28 9.50 8.08
N GLU A 98 7.48 10.00 8.38
CA GLU A 98 7.98 11.25 7.80
C GLU A 98 9.02 10.99 6.71
N TYR A 99 9.85 9.96 6.87
CA TYR A 99 10.90 9.59 5.90
C TYR A 99 10.37 9.30 4.49
N TYR A 100 9.23 8.60 4.39
CA TYR A 100 8.66 8.25 3.10
C TYR A 100 7.62 9.26 2.58
N ARG A 101 7.42 10.38 3.27
CA ARG A 101 6.50 11.42 2.76
C ARG A 101 7.13 12.19 1.63
N ASN A 102 6.29 12.51 0.65
CA ASN A 102 6.66 13.33 -0.48
C ASN A 102 5.55 14.36 -0.73
N ALA A 103 5.81 15.62 -0.38
CA ALA A 103 4.82 16.69 -0.48
C ALA A 103 4.39 16.98 -1.93
N GLN A 104 5.26 16.73 -2.91
CA GLN A 104 4.91 16.86 -4.33
C GLN A 104 3.93 15.77 -4.73
N PHE A 105 4.22 14.51 -4.37
CA PHE A 105 3.34 13.39 -4.70
C PHE A 105 2.00 13.47 -3.97
N GLU A 106 2.00 13.89 -2.70
CA GLU A 106 0.76 14.13 -1.95
C GLU A 106 -0.12 15.20 -2.61
N ARG A 107 0.49 16.24 -3.20
CA ARG A 107 -0.26 17.26 -3.94
C ARG A 107 -0.89 16.72 -5.23
N ILE A 108 -0.20 15.81 -5.93
CA ILE A 108 -0.66 15.22 -7.19
C ILE A 108 -1.70 14.14 -6.92
N CYS A 109 -1.39 13.21 -6.02
CA CYS A 109 -2.21 12.01 -5.77
C CYS A 109 -3.32 12.23 -4.74
N GLY A 110 -3.24 13.28 -3.93
CA GLY A 110 -4.22 13.61 -2.91
C GLY A 110 -4.17 12.73 -1.66
N GLU A 111 -3.23 11.80 -1.56
CA GLU A 111 -3.01 10.93 -0.39
C GLU A 111 -1.54 10.79 -0.05
N ARG A 112 -1.27 10.45 1.21
CA ARG A 112 0.05 10.05 1.68
C ARG A 112 0.44 8.70 1.08
N TYR A 113 1.74 8.54 0.85
CA TYR A 113 2.36 7.30 0.39
C TYR A 113 1.81 6.81 -0.96
N MET A 114 1.46 7.72 -1.86
CA MET A 114 1.19 7.39 -3.26
C MET A 114 2.26 8.01 -4.15
N ALA A 115 2.54 7.37 -5.28
CA ALA A 115 3.46 7.84 -6.30
C ALA A 115 2.70 8.06 -7.64
N PRO A 116 2.90 9.20 -8.32
CA PRO A 116 2.33 9.42 -9.64
C PRO A 116 2.99 8.51 -10.68
N LEU A 117 2.20 7.92 -11.58
CA LEU A 117 2.70 7.13 -12.70
C LEU A 117 2.67 7.96 -13.99
N TYR A 118 3.84 8.07 -14.63
CA TYR A 118 4.07 8.85 -15.85
C TYR A 118 5.27 8.29 -16.61
N ASP A 119 5.47 8.71 -17.86
CA ASP A 119 6.70 8.48 -18.62
C ASP A 119 7.72 9.60 -18.31
N PRO A 120 8.80 9.33 -17.56
CA PRO A 120 9.78 10.36 -17.20
C PRO A 120 10.61 10.87 -18.38
N ALA A 121 10.61 10.20 -19.54
CA ALA A 121 11.32 10.67 -20.72
C ALA A 121 10.58 11.83 -21.42
N THR A 122 9.26 11.88 -21.30
CA THR A 122 8.42 12.83 -22.05
C THR A 122 7.45 13.65 -21.17
N GLN A 123 7.27 13.26 -19.91
CA GLN A 123 6.32 13.86 -18.98
C GLN A 123 6.98 14.23 -17.65
N ARG A 124 6.31 15.08 -16.89
CA ARG A 124 6.63 15.39 -15.49
C ARG A 124 5.65 14.66 -14.55
N PRO A 125 5.97 14.52 -13.26
CA PRO A 125 5.04 13.95 -12.28
C PRO A 125 3.64 14.57 -12.29
N GLU A 126 3.53 15.87 -12.54
CA GLU A 126 2.27 16.61 -12.58
C GLU A 126 1.37 16.24 -13.77
N ASP A 127 1.94 15.62 -14.81
CA ASP A 127 1.19 15.18 -15.98
C ASP A 127 0.60 13.76 -15.79
N ALA A 128 0.88 13.11 -14.65
CA ALA A 128 0.33 11.81 -14.30
C ALA A 128 -1.19 11.83 -14.23
N THR A 129 -1.82 10.80 -14.79
CA THR A 129 -3.28 10.62 -14.76
C THR A 129 -3.73 9.62 -13.71
N VAL A 130 -2.78 8.83 -13.19
CA VAL A 130 -3.01 7.80 -12.18
C VAL A 130 -1.87 7.78 -11.17
N CYS A 131 -2.21 7.48 -9.92
CA CYS A 131 -1.24 7.27 -8.85
C CYS A 131 -1.34 5.87 -8.29
N VAL A 132 -0.21 5.32 -7.83
CA VAL A 132 -0.11 4.01 -7.18
C VAL A 132 0.32 4.11 -5.74
N ASP A 133 -0.12 3.18 -4.90
CA ASP A 133 0.42 3.01 -3.55
C ASP A 133 1.92 2.72 -3.60
N MET A 134 2.70 3.36 -2.71
CA MET A 134 4.15 3.16 -2.62
C MET A 134 4.52 1.83 -1.94
N PHE A 135 3.65 1.34 -1.06
CA PHE A 135 3.83 0.06 -0.36
C PHE A 135 2.70 -0.91 -0.71
N GLU A 136 2.90 -2.19 -0.42
CA GLU A 136 1.82 -3.16 -0.48
C GLU A 136 0.68 -2.75 0.47
N TYR A 137 -0.55 -3.18 0.15
CA TYR A 137 -1.71 -2.91 1.00
C TYR A 137 -1.44 -3.40 2.43
N PRO A 138 -1.51 -2.54 3.47
CA PRO A 138 -2.37 -1.35 3.62
C PRO A 138 -1.79 0.01 3.19
N ASN A 139 -0.72 0.03 2.41
CA ASN A 139 0.01 1.24 1.97
C ASN A 139 0.56 2.09 3.13
N VAL A 140 1.04 1.45 4.20
CA VAL A 140 1.64 2.12 5.35
C VAL A 140 3.12 1.72 5.44
N PRO A 141 4.06 2.67 5.59
CA PRO A 141 5.46 2.35 5.81
C PRO A 141 5.66 1.34 6.95
N LEU A 142 6.46 0.30 6.69
CA LEU A 142 6.82 -0.76 7.63
C LEU A 142 5.67 -1.65 8.13
N ALA A 143 4.45 -1.47 7.63
CA ALA A 143 3.37 -2.42 7.87
C ALA A 143 3.60 -3.67 7.01
N TYR A 144 3.25 -4.85 7.55
CA TYR A 144 3.26 -6.06 6.74
C TYR A 144 2.15 -6.03 5.69
N PRO A 145 2.35 -6.67 4.53
CA PRO A 145 1.31 -6.79 3.52
C PRO A 145 0.16 -7.65 4.04
N VAL A 146 -1.04 -7.33 3.59
CA VAL A 146 -2.19 -8.24 3.73
C VAL A 146 -1.99 -9.45 2.83
N THR A 147 -2.26 -10.63 3.40
CA THR A 147 -2.19 -11.94 2.77
C THR A 147 -3.54 -12.66 2.93
N TRP A 148 -3.69 -13.82 2.27
CA TRP A 148 -4.92 -14.63 2.31
C TRP A 148 -6.19 -13.85 1.89
N ILE A 149 -6.00 -12.85 1.03
CA ILE A 149 -7.07 -12.07 0.41
C ILE A 149 -7.23 -12.55 -1.04
N THR A 150 -8.46 -12.74 -1.48
CA THR A 150 -8.79 -13.08 -2.87
C THR A 150 -8.68 -11.85 -3.77
N ALA A 151 -8.56 -12.06 -5.09
CA ALA A 151 -8.55 -10.95 -6.04
C ALA A 151 -9.82 -10.08 -5.96
N ARG A 152 -10.98 -10.70 -5.70
CA ARG A 152 -12.25 -9.98 -5.53
C ARG A 152 -12.24 -9.12 -4.26
N GLU A 153 -11.84 -9.68 -3.12
CA GLU A 153 -11.77 -8.93 -1.86
C GLU A 153 -10.75 -7.79 -1.95
N ALA A 154 -9.63 -8.00 -2.64
CA ALA A 154 -8.64 -6.95 -2.88
C ALA A 154 -9.23 -5.79 -3.69
N ALA A 155 -9.99 -6.09 -4.76
CA ALA A 155 -10.69 -5.06 -5.54
C ALA A 155 -11.75 -4.32 -4.71
N GLU A 156 -12.56 -5.04 -3.94
CA GLU A 156 -13.56 -4.46 -3.03
C GLU A 156 -12.91 -3.55 -1.97
N THR A 157 -11.74 -3.95 -1.46
CA THR A 157 -10.95 -3.15 -0.51
C THR A 157 -10.44 -1.87 -1.17
N CYS A 158 -9.97 -1.93 -2.43
CA CYS A 158 -9.62 -0.73 -3.19
C CYS A 158 -10.82 0.22 -3.32
N TRP A 159 -11.99 -0.31 -3.73
CA TRP A 159 -13.19 0.49 -3.93
C TRP A 159 -13.70 1.11 -2.63
N ALA A 160 -13.50 0.44 -1.50
CA ALA A 160 -13.88 0.97 -0.19
C ALA A 160 -13.18 2.31 0.11
N GLU A 161 -11.94 2.50 -0.35
CA GLU A 161 -11.13 3.73 -0.24
C GLU A 161 -11.28 4.67 -1.46
N GLY A 162 -12.24 4.43 -2.36
CA GLY A 162 -12.40 5.22 -3.58
C GLY A 162 -11.26 5.04 -4.60
N LYS A 163 -10.52 3.93 -4.49
CA LYS A 163 -9.46 3.50 -5.40
C LYS A 163 -9.96 2.39 -6.32
N ARG A 164 -9.09 1.87 -7.18
CA ARG A 164 -9.28 0.61 -7.91
C ARG A 164 -8.05 -0.27 -7.84
N MET A 165 -8.22 -1.55 -8.15
CA MET A 165 -7.09 -2.43 -8.42
C MET A 165 -6.35 -1.92 -9.68
N GLY A 166 -5.03 -1.94 -9.64
CA GLY A 166 -4.23 -1.63 -10.82
C GLY A 166 -4.29 -2.76 -11.83
N ASP A 167 -4.25 -2.41 -13.11
CA ASP A 167 -4.06 -3.41 -14.15
C ASP A 167 -2.59 -3.80 -14.28
N ALA A 168 -2.31 -4.79 -15.14
CA ALA A 168 -0.95 -5.29 -15.36
C ALA A 168 -0.03 -4.20 -15.93
N HIS A 169 -0.55 -3.31 -16.79
CA HIS A 169 0.23 -2.27 -17.44
C HIS A 169 0.72 -1.25 -16.43
N GLU A 170 -0.17 -0.83 -15.54
CA GLU A 170 0.14 0.11 -14.48
C GLU A 170 1.09 -0.50 -13.45
N TRP A 171 0.94 -1.78 -13.12
CA TRP A 171 1.84 -2.48 -12.19
C TRP A 171 3.25 -2.62 -12.77
N GLU A 172 3.38 -3.07 -14.02
CA GLU A 172 4.67 -3.22 -14.69
C GLU A 172 5.36 -1.87 -14.90
N GLY A 173 4.61 -0.85 -15.32
CA GLY A 173 5.12 0.52 -15.46
C GLY A 173 5.58 1.12 -14.14
N ALA A 174 4.82 0.91 -13.05
CA ALA A 174 5.22 1.32 -11.71
C ALA A 174 6.52 0.65 -11.26
N ALA A 175 6.65 -0.66 -11.49
CA ALA A 175 7.85 -1.43 -11.15
C ALA A 175 9.07 -0.99 -11.99
N ALA A 176 8.86 -0.63 -13.26
CA ALA A 176 9.91 -0.11 -14.14
C ALA A 176 10.29 1.35 -13.85
N GLY A 177 9.46 2.09 -13.11
CA GLY A 177 9.62 3.53 -12.89
C GLY A 177 9.25 4.39 -14.12
N ALA A 178 8.54 3.84 -15.09
CA ALA A 178 8.09 4.51 -16.30
C ALA A 178 6.80 3.89 -16.83
N LEU A 179 5.71 4.67 -16.88
CA LEU A 179 4.44 4.23 -17.45
C LEU A 179 4.42 4.50 -18.97
N LEU A 180 5.01 3.59 -19.73
CA LEU A 180 5.05 3.64 -21.20
C LEU A 180 3.72 3.19 -21.82
N ALA A 181 3.59 3.16 -23.14
CA ALA A 181 2.45 2.49 -23.77
C ALA A 181 2.49 0.97 -23.51
N PRO A 182 1.33 0.29 -23.34
CA PRO A 182 1.31 -1.17 -23.17
C PRO A 182 1.81 -1.85 -24.45
N ASP A 183 2.67 -2.86 -24.31
CA ASP A 183 3.26 -3.60 -25.45
C ASP A 183 2.93 -5.09 -25.47
N TYR A 184 1.81 -5.47 -24.85
CA TYR A 184 1.34 -6.86 -24.80
C TYR A 184 1.02 -7.42 -26.20
N ARG A 185 1.70 -8.50 -26.56
CA ARG A 185 1.55 -9.21 -27.84
C ARG A 185 0.62 -10.41 -27.72
N PHE A 186 -0.61 -10.17 -27.26
CA PHE A 186 -1.63 -11.23 -27.16
C PHE A 186 -2.00 -11.85 -28.53
N ASP A 187 -1.65 -11.19 -29.63
CA ASP A 187 -1.74 -11.72 -30.98
C ASP A 187 -0.79 -12.92 -31.21
N ILE A 188 0.32 -12.99 -30.46
CA ILE A 188 1.24 -14.11 -30.50
C ILE A 188 0.74 -15.22 -29.56
N GLY A 189 -0.16 -16.06 -30.07
CA GLY A 189 -0.87 -17.08 -29.31
C GLY A 189 -0.04 -18.27 -28.78
N ASN A 190 1.28 -18.16 -28.64
CA ASN A 190 2.11 -19.18 -28.00
C ASN A 190 3.37 -18.62 -27.30
N PRO A 191 3.84 -19.26 -26.20
CA PRO A 191 4.99 -18.78 -25.42
C PRO A 191 6.31 -18.69 -26.20
N GLN A 192 6.56 -19.60 -27.14
CA GLN A 192 7.79 -19.61 -27.95
C GLN A 192 7.86 -18.38 -28.87
N GLY A 193 6.74 -18.03 -29.51
CA GLY A 193 6.63 -16.81 -30.32
C GLY A 193 6.83 -15.55 -29.48
N MET A 194 6.23 -15.50 -28.28
CA MET A 194 6.40 -14.38 -27.35
C MET A 194 7.86 -14.19 -26.96
N ARG A 195 8.55 -15.29 -26.62
CA ARG A 195 9.98 -15.28 -26.30
C ARG A 195 10.82 -14.80 -27.49
N SER A 196 10.56 -15.32 -28.69
CA SER A 196 11.29 -14.92 -29.90
C SER A 196 11.11 -13.43 -30.20
N ALA A 197 9.88 -12.91 -30.11
CA ALA A 197 9.58 -11.50 -30.32
C ALA A 197 10.24 -10.61 -29.25
N HIS A 198 10.17 -11.00 -27.98
CA HIS A 198 10.85 -10.29 -26.89
C HIS A 198 12.37 -10.23 -27.11
N ASN A 199 13.00 -11.37 -27.41
CA ASN A 199 14.44 -11.47 -27.64
C ASN A 199 14.88 -10.67 -28.86
N ALA A 200 14.09 -10.64 -29.94
CA ALA A 200 14.40 -9.84 -31.12
C ALA A 200 14.36 -8.33 -30.82
N LYS A 201 13.41 -7.88 -30.00
CA LYS A 201 13.26 -6.46 -29.62
C LYS A 201 14.32 -6.01 -28.61
N TRP A 202 14.54 -6.79 -27.56
CA TRP A 202 15.30 -6.36 -26.37
C TRP A 202 16.65 -7.06 -26.18
N GLY A 203 16.89 -8.17 -26.88
CA GLY A 203 18.17 -8.90 -26.82
C GLY A 203 19.38 -8.07 -27.26
N PRO A 204 19.28 -7.23 -28.32
CA PRO A 204 20.42 -6.41 -28.77
C PRO A 204 20.79 -5.26 -27.82
N SER A 205 19.89 -4.87 -26.91
CA SER A 205 20.08 -3.72 -25.99
C SER A 205 20.55 -4.14 -24.60
N LYS A 206 20.98 -5.39 -24.42
CA LYS A 206 21.52 -5.93 -23.17
C LYS A 206 22.99 -6.27 -23.29
#